data_AF-M1CGM1-F1
#
_entry.id   AF-M1CGM1-F1
#
_cell.length_a   1.000
_cell.length_b   1.000
_cell.length_c   1.000
_cell.angle_alpha   90.00
_cell.angle_beta   90.00
_cell.angle_gamma   90.00
#
_symmetry.space_group_name_H-M   'P 1'
#
loop_
_entity.id
_entity.type
_entity.pdbx_description
1 polymer ?
#
loop_
_entity_poly.entity_id
_entity_poly.type
_entity_poly.pdbx_seq_one_letter_code
_entity_poly.pdbx_strand_id
1 'polypeptide(L)'
;MRKEIQDLRTNARIFQLSKCTACTFTLDLPAVHFMCMHSFHQRCLGDNEKECPECAPEYRAVLETKRILEQSSKNPDQFFQQVKSSKDGFSVIADYFGKGIISKTSNGPSEAIGSNSASSGNDF
;
A
#
# COMPACT_ATOMS: atom_id res chain seq x y z
N MET A 1 -6.28 -2.74 12.03
CA MET A 1 -5.01 -2.67 11.27
C MET A 1 -3.74 -2.59 12.10
N ARG A 2 -3.37 -1.49 12.78
CA ARG A 2 -2.05 -1.42 13.47
C ARG A 2 -1.86 -2.48 14.57
N LYS A 3 -2.91 -2.77 15.35
CA LYS A 3 -2.90 -3.83 16.37
C LYS A 3 -2.75 -5.24 15.76
N GLU A 4 -3.48 -5.53 14.68
CA GLU A 4 -3.39 -6.82 13.99
C GLU A 4 -1.99 -7.07 13.39
N ILE A 5 -1.36 -6.03 12.84
CA ILE A 5 0.02 -6.12 12.31
C ILE A 5 1.01 -6.40 13.45
N GLN A 6 0.83 -5.76 14.61
CA GLN A 6 1.65 -6.02 15.78
C GLN A 6 1.46 -7.46 16.26
N ASP A 7 0.22 -7.92 16.34
CA ASP A 7 -0.08 -9.28 16.80
C ASP A 7 0.52 -10.35 15.89
N LEU A 8 0.50 -10.14 14.57
CA LEU A 8 1.14 -11.03 13.60
C LEU A 8 2.67 -11.05 13.73
N ARG A 9 3.28 -9.98 14.23
CA ARG A 9 4.73 -9.88 14.41
C ARG A 9 5.22 -10.47 15.73
N THR A 10 4.44 -10.32 16.80
CA THR A 10 4.92 -10.65 18.15
C THR A 10 4.32 -11.92 18.73
N ASN A 11 3.20 -12.41 18.20
CA ASN A 11 2.55 -13.60 18.74
C ASN A 11 2.77 -14.82 17.83
N ALA A 12 3.06 -15.95 18.45
CA ALA A 12 3.08 -17.24 17.77
C ALA A 12 1.66 -17.60 17.30
N ARG A 13 1.52 -17.98 16.03
CA ARG A 13 0.27 -18.48 15.45
C ARG A 13 0.28 -20.00 15.47
N ILE A 14 -0.80 -20.60 15.96
CA ILE A 14 -0.99 -22.05 15.91
C ILE A 14 -1.53 -22.41 14.52
N PHE A 15 -0.77 -23.20 13.77
CA PHE A 15 -1.23 -23.77 12.50
C PHE A 15 -1.89 -25.12 12.79
N GLN A 16 -3.22 -25.15 12.77
CA GLN A 16 -4.01 -26.38 12.90
C GLN A 16 -4.24 -27.09 11.55
N LEU A 17 -3.75 -26.49 10.44
CA LEU A 17 -3.98 -26.99 9.10
C LEU A 17 -3.17 -28.27 8.88
N SER A 18 -3.89 -29.39 8.73
CA SER A 18 -3.30 -30.71 8.56
C SER A 18 -3.22 -31.15 7.10
N LYS A 19 -3.51 -30.28 6.14
CA LYS A 19 -3.49 -30.59 4.70
C LYS A 19 -2.65 -29.61 3.90
N CYS A 20 -1.88 -30.13 2.95
CA CYS A 20 -1.08 -29.33 2.04
C CYS A 20 -1.99 -28.64 1.02
N THR A 21 -1.82 -27.35 0.82
CA THR A 21 -2.64 -26.57 -0.12
C THR A 21 -2.40 -26.99 -1.58
N ALA A 22 -1.17 -27.41 -1.94
CA ALA A 22 -0.84 -27.80 -3.32
C ALA A 22 -1.33 -29.19 -3.71
N CYS A 23 -1.19 -30.19 -2.84
CA CYS A 23 -1.49 -31.60 -3.16
C CYS A 23 -2.72 -32.14 -2.42
N THR A 24 -3.31 -31.38 -1.49
CA THR A 24 -4.50 -31.70 -0.67
C THR A 24 -4.37 -32.91 0.27
N PHE A 25 -3.24 -33.60 0.25
CA PHE A 25 -2.91 -34.68 1.18
C PHE A 25 -2.58 -34.15 2.57
N THR A 26 -2.61 -35.04 3.56
CA THR A 26 -2.21 -34.72 4.92
C THR A 26 -0.77 -34.23 4.96
N LEU A 27 -0.55 -33.12 5.67
CA LEU A 27 0.78 -32.58 5.95
C LEU A 27 1.54 -33.54 6.84
N ASP A 28 2.69 -33.98 6.33
CA ASP A 28 3.74 -34.64 7.10
C ASP A 28 4.95 -33.70 7.19
N LEU A 29 5.85 -34.00 8.12
CA LEU A 29 7.06 -33.22 8.33
C LEU A 29 8.13 -33.65 7.31
N PRO A 30 8.90 -32.70 6.74
CA PRO A 30 8.93 -31.26 7.03
C PRO A 30 7.86 -30.44 6.27
N ALA A 31 7.23 -29.51 6.99
CA ALA A 31 6.18 -28.62 6.50
C ALA A 31 6.58 -27.15 6.61
N VAL A 32 6.14 -26.34 5.65
CA VAL A 32 6.32 -24.88 5.62
C VAL A 32 4.96 -24.21 5.78
N HIS A 33 4.85 -23.32 6.76
CA HIS A 33 3.62 -22.59 7.07
C HIS A 33 3.81 -21.09 6.82
N PHE A 34 2.95 -20.51 6.00
CA PHE A 34 2.92 -19.08 5.74
C PHE A 34 1.91 -18.38 6.66
N MET A 35 2.17 -17.12 7.01
CA MET A 35 1.27 -16.33 7.87
C MET A 35 -0.11 -16.04 7.24
N CYS A 36 -0.28 -16.27 5.94
CA CYS A 36 -1.58 -16.28 5.27
C CYS A 36 -2.41 -17.56 5.53
N MET A 37 -1.94 -18.44 6.42
CA MET A 37 -2.53 -19.73 6.78
C MET A 37 -2.45 -20.83 5.70
N HIS A 38 -1.72 -20.61 4.61
CA HIS A 38 -1.40 -21.69 3.68
C HIS A 38 -0.21 -22.51 4.16
N SER A 39 -0.37 -23.83 4.08
CA SER A 39 0.61 -24.79 4.58
C SER A 39 0.96 -25.76 3.46
N PHE A 40 2.24 -26.04 3.30
CA PHE A 40 2.75 -26.88 2.20
C PHE A 40 3.78 -27.87 2.73
N HIS A 41 3.85 -29.03 2.09
CA HIS A 41 5.03 -29.89 2.24
C HIS A 41 6.24 -29.16 1.67
N GLN A 42 7.42 -29.34 2.29
CA GLN A 42 8.65 -28.79 1.73
C GLN A 42 8.87 -29.25 0.27
N ARG A 43 8.53 -30.52 -0.02
CA ARG A 43 8.59 -31.08 -1.38
C ARG A 43 7.61 -30.43 -2.37
N CYS A 44 6.43 -30.00 -1.92
CA CYS A 44 5.43 -29.37 -2.78
C CYS A 44 5.77 -27.91 -3.10
N LEU A 45 6.66 -27.29 -2.33
CA LEU A 45 7.06 -25.90 -2.48
C LEU A 45 8.30 -25.74 -3.40
N GLY A 46 9.13 -26.79 -3.50
CA GLY A 46 10.36 -26.76 -4.29
C GLY A 46 11.33 -25.71 -3.76
N ASP A 47 11.91 -24.89 -4.65
CA ASP A 47 12.86 -23.83 -4.28
C ASP A 47 12.20 -22.53 -3.78
N ASN A 48 10.86 -22.43 -3.79
CA ASN A 48 10.12 -21.21 -3.45
C ASN A 48 9.71 -21.13 -1.97
N GLU A 49 10.65 -21.32 -1.05
CA GLU A 49 10.35 -21.31 0.40
C GLU A 49 10.01 -19.90 0.97
N LYS A 50 10.21 -18.85 0.16
CA LYS A 50 10.10 -17.45 0.62
C LYS A 50 8.71 -16.85 0.47
N GLU A 51 7.89 -17.34 -0.45
CA GLU A 51 6.58 -16.77 -0.77
C GLU A 51 5.51 -17.84 -0.92
N CYS A 52 4.30 -17.55 -0.45
CA CYS A 52 3.16 -18.45 -0.63
C CYS A 52 2.73 -18.43 -2.12
N PRO A 53 2.69 -19.56 -2.83
CA PRO A 53 2.34 -19.59 -4.25
C PRO A 53 0.90 -19.16 -4.55
N GLU A 54 -0.03 -19.36 -3.61
CA GLU A 54 -1.42 -18.92 -3.75
C GLU A 54 -1.57 -17.39 -3.61
N CYS A 55 -0.86 -16.78 -2.64
CA CYS A 55 -1.01 -15.36 -2.35
C CYS A 55 0.00 -14.47 -3.09
N ALA A 56 1.11 -15.01 -3.58
CA ALA A 56 2.16 -14.25 -4.25
C ALA A 56 1.66 -13.48 -5.49
N PRO A 57 0.81 -14.05 -6.37
CA PRO A 57 0.31 -13.32 -7.54
C PRO A 57 -0.47 -12.06 -7.16
N GLU A 58 -1.41 -12.19 -6.22
CA GLU A 58 -2.22 -11.08 -5.73
C GLU A 58 -1.37 -10.04 -5.00
N TYR A 59 -0.46 -10.50 -4.12
CA TYR A 59 0.45 -9.61 -3.39
C TYR A 59 1.33 -8.79 -4.35
N ARG A 60 1.87 -9.42 -5.40
CA ARG A 60 2.66 -8.72 -6.44
C ARG A 60 1.81 -7.73 -7.23
N ALA A 61 0.57 -8.06 -7.57
CA ALA A 61 -0.33 -7.14 -8.26
C ALA A 61 -0.65 -5.89 -7.41
N VAL A 62 -0.86 -6.07 -6.10
CA VAL A 62 -1.07 -4.96 -5.15
C VAL A 62 0.18 -4.09 -5.04
N LEU A 63 1.36 -4.71 -4.93
CA LEU A 63 2.63 -3.98 -4.87
C LEU A 63 2.90 -3.17 -6.14
N GLU A 64 2.64 -3.76 -7.31
CA GLU A 64 2.82 -3.06 -8.58
C GLU A 64 1.84 -1.90 -8.73
N THR A 65 0.57 -2.11 -8.35
CA THR A 65 -0.42 -1.03 -8.35
C THR A 65 0.04 0.11 -7.45
N LYS A 66 0.51 -0.19 -6.23
CA LYS A 66 1.09 0.82 -5.34
C LYS A 66 2.27 1.55 -5.96
N ARG A 67 3.19 0.82 -6.61
CA ARG A 67 4.35 1.41 -7.30
C ARG A 67 3.93 2.37 -8.41
N ILE A 68 2.94 1.99 -9.22
CA ILE A 68 2.39 2.85 -10.29
C ILE A 68 1.81 4.13 -9.68
N LEU A 69 1.01 4.02 -8.62
CA LEU A 69 0.43 5.18 -7.94
C LEU A 69 1.51 6.11 -7.37
N GLU A 70 2.57 5.57 -6.77
CA GLU A 70 3.73 6.33 -6.26
C GLU A 70 4.57 6.98 -7.36
N GLN A 71 4.59 6.41 -8.57
CA GLN A 71 5.25 7.01 -9.71
C GLN A 71 4.39 8.11 -10.33
N SER A 72 3.08 7.90 -10.43
CA SER A 72 2.13 8.91 -10.90
C SER A 72 2.11 10.15 -10.00
N SER A 73 2.32 9.99 -8.68
CA SER A 73 2.38 11.14 -7.76
C SER A 73 3.61 12.03 -7.98
N LYS A 74 4.68 11.50 -8.59
CA LYS A 74 5.91 12.26 -8.89
C LYS A 74 5.81 13.10 -10.17
N ASN A 75 4.79 12.90 -10.99
CA ASN A 75 4.62 13.55 -12.29
C ASN A 75 3.32 14.38 -12.35
N PRO A 76 3.24 15.51 -11.62
CA PRO A 76 2.05 16.37 -11.62
C PRO A 76 1.73 16.94 -13.01
N ASP A 77 2.73 17.15 -13.87
CA ASP A 77 2.54 17.67 -15.23
C ASP A 77 1.70 16.73 -16.11
N GLN A 78 1.89 15.42 -15.96
CA GLN A 78 1.11 14.42 -16.66
C GLN A 78 -0.37 14.49 -16.27
N PHE A 79 -0.64 14.70 -14.98
CA PHE A 79 -2.00 14.93 -14.48
C PHE A 79 -2.62 16.18 -15.11
N PHE A 80 -1.93 17.33 -15.08
CA PHE A 80 -2.46 18.57 -15.65
C PHE A 80 -2.70 18.47 -17.16
N GLN A 81 -1.82 17.75 -17.89
CA GLN A 81 -2.03 17.46 -19.30
C GLN A 81 -3.29 16.62 -19.51
N GLN A 82 -3.49 15.58 -18.70
CA GLN A 82 -4.64 14.68 -18.80
C GLN A 82 -5.97 15.39 -18.48
N VAL A 83 -5.96 16.29 -17.49
CA VAL A 83 -7.10 17.15 -17.16
C VAL A 83 -7.43 18.11 -18.32
N LYS A 84 -6.42 18.75 -18.91
CA LYS A 84 -6.60 19.67 -20.05
C LYS A 84 -7.10 18.98 -21.32
N SER A 85 -6.70 17.72 -21.55
CA SER A 85 -7.13 16.94 -22.71
C SER A 85 -8.46 16.21 -22.52
N SER A 86 -8.97 16.10 -21.30
CA SER A 86 -10.19 15.36 -21.00
C SER A 86 -11.44 16.17 -21.32
N LYS A 87 -12.50 15.49 -21.77
CA LYS A 87 -13.83 16.07 -21.96
C LYS A 87 -14.49 16.45 -20.63
N ASP A 88 -14.16 15.71 -19.57
CA ASP A 88 -14.55 15.98 -18.19
C ASP A 88 -13.31 15.98 -17.29
N GLY A 89 -12.85 17.17 -16.94
CA GLY A 89 -11.70 17.35 -16.05
C GLY A 89 -12.01 16.97 -14.60
N PHE A 90 -13.27 17.06 -14.16
CA PHE A 90 -13.65 16.75 -12.78
C PHE A 90 -13.57 15.25 -12.52
N SER A 91 -14.02 14.41 -13.45
CA SER A 91 -13.86 12.95 -13.34
C SER A 91 -12.39 12.52 -13.21
N VAL A 92 -11.48 13.18 -13.93
CA VAL A 92 -10.03 12.91 -13.82
C VAL A 92 -9.50 13.31 -12.44
N ILE A 93 -9.90 14.48 -11.93
CA ILE A 93 -9.52 14.93 -10.59
C ILE A 93 -10.03 13.96 -9.52
N ALA A 94 -11.30 13.54 -9.63
CA ALA A 94 -11.91 12.60 -8.69
C ALA A 94 -11.21 11.23 -8.67
N ASP A 95 -10.82 10.70 -9.83
CA ASP A 95 -10.08 9.43 -9.93
C ASP A 95 -8.67 9.54 -9.31
N TYR A 96 -7.93 10.61 -9.61
CA TYR A 96 -6.60 10.84 -9.04
C TYR A 96 -6.64 11.09 -7.53
N PHE A 97 -7.65 11.80 -7.04
CA PHE A 97 -7.87 12.03 -5.62
C PHE A 97 -8.29 10.74 -4.91
N GLY A 98 -9.24 9.98 -5.48
CA GLY A 98 -9.69 8.70 -4.93
C GLY A 98 -8.59 7.65 -4.87
N LYS A 99 -7.64 7.68 -5.81
CA LYS A 99 -6.44 6.85 -5.82
C LYS A 99 -5.33 7.34 -4.87
N GLY A 100 -5.52 8.49 -4.23
CA GLY A 100 -4.55 9.07 -3.30
C GLY A 100 -3.28 9.61 -3.97
N ILE A 101 -3.23 9.70 -5.31
CA ILE A 101 -2.09 10.20 -6.09
C ILE A 101 -1.86 11.69 -5.79
N ILE A 102 -2.95 12.44 -5.62
CA ILE A 102 -2.96 13.87 -5.28
C ILE A 102 -3.50 14.01 -3.85
N SER A 103 -2.75 13.52 -2.87
CA SER A 103 -3.08 13.70 -1.46
C SER A 103 -2.23 14.81 -0.87
N LYS A 104 -2.85 15.90 -0.39
CA LYS A 104 -2.15 16.95 0.36
C LYS A 104 -1.70 16.41 1.72
N THR A 105 -0.50 15.85 1.77
CA THR A 105 0.32 15.79 2.99
C THR A 105 1.74 16.25 2.65
N SER A 106 1.86 17.49 2.21
CA SER A 106 3.09 18.22 2.49
C SER A 106 3.18 18.39 4.01
N ASN A 107 3.88 17.48 4.68
CA ASN A 107 4.53 17.80 5.95
C ASN A 107 5.75 18.69 5.66
N GLY A 108 5.52 19.81 4.97
CA GLY A 108 6.45 20.94 4.85
C GLY A 108 6.01 21.99 5.88
N PRO A 109 6.95 22.73 6.48
CA PRO A 109 6.62 23.67 7.55
C PRO A 109 5.60 24.67 7.04
N SER A 110 4.53 24.89 7.81
CA SER A 110 3.54 25.92 7.54
C SER A 110 4.23 27.28 7.46
N GLU A 111 4.42 27.82 6.25
CA GLU A 111 4.64 29.24 6.06
C GLU A 111 3.36 29.96 6.49
N ALA A 112 3.41 30.53 7.69
CA ALA A 112 2.41 31.43 8.22
C ALA A 112 2.43 32.74 7.41
N ILE A 113 1.44 32.90 6.54
CA ILE A 113 1.13 34.21 5.95
C ILE A 113 0.14 34.93 6.87
N GLY A 114 0.64 36.00 7.49
CA GLY A 114 -0.11 37.24 7.66
C GLY A 114 -0.81 37.47 9.00
N SER A 115 -0.29 38.41 9.79
CA SER A 115 -1.11 39.21 10.70
C SER A 115 -0.87 40.69 10.41
N ASN A 116 -1.89 41.35 9.85
CA ASN A 116 -1.99 42.80 9.78
C ASN A 116 -2.00 43.39 11.20
N SER A 117 -1.23 44.46 11.42
CA SER A 117 -1.52 45.48 12.43
C SER A 117 -1.08 46.83 11.84
N ALA A 118 -2.06 47.65 11.46
CA ALA A 118 -2.59 48.75 12.27
C ALA A 118 -1.67 49.99 12.24
N SER A 119 -2.15 50.98 11.49
CA SER A 119 -1.81 52.40 11.51
C SER A 119 -1.42 52.95 12.88
N SER A 120 -0.35 53.76 12.91
CA SER A 120 -0.25 54.98 13.73
C SER A 120 0.89 55.84 13.21
N GLY A 121 0.56 57.05 12.75
CA GLY A 121 1.52 58.14 12.68
C GLY A 121 1.84 58.63 14.09
N ASN A 122 3.03 59.21 14.25
CA ASN A 122 3.17 60.55 14.83
C ASN A 122 4.60 61.06 14.66
N ASP A 123 4.63 62.37 14.46
CA ASP A 123 5.75 63.29 14.42
C ASP A 123 6.72 63.15 15.62
N PHE A 124 8.02 63.32 15.35
CA PHE A 124 8.87 64.38 15.88
C PHE A 124 10.23 64.39 15.16
#